data_AF-A0AA88TPY2-F1
#
_entry.id   AF-A0AA88TPY2-F1
#
_cell.length_a   1.000
_cell.length_b   1.000
_cell.length_c   1.000
_cell.angle_alpha   90.00
_cell.angle_beta   90.00
_cell.angle_gamma   90.00
#
_symmetry.space_group_name_H-M   'P 1'
#
loop_
_entity.id
_entity.type
_entity.pdbx_description
1 polymer ?
#
loop_
_entity_poly.entity_id
_entity_poly.type
_entity_poly.pdbx_seq_one_letter_code
_entity_poly.pdbx_strand_id
1 'polypeptide(L)'
;MVAPLSWIAVALLRGVYFECSMTGANFTLFRSHLCSEKFPHCRTDLDKFPCEGTPVPQSERVAVLAIIRAESQVLGWILIGSVMTFTFLLTCVARCYSPISYMQLKFWRMYTQKESEFLDSYTAQHAEKLAKRNMTSFFELTKPTPMNSPPRQAWEKISSFYKFRSMDQYYSILHKYVCTCEDLENPVARPSVRSENDFSNPAALAFVDEGKLVL
;
A
#
# COMPACT_ATOMS: atom_id res chain seq x y z
N MET A 1 -1.34 -2.72 2.81
CA MET A 1 -1.75 -3.97 3.50
C MET A 1 -0.58 -4.83 3.94
N VAL A 2 0.63 -4.66 3.37
CA VAL A 2 1.83 -5.42 3.78
C VAL A 2 2.16 -5.22 5.26
N ALA A 3 2.29 -3.97 5.72
CA ALA A 3 2.68 -3.68 7.11
C ALA A 3 1.72 -4.26 8.18
N PRO A 4 0.37 -4.14 8.06
CA PRO A 4 -0.54 -4.81 8.98
C PRO A 4 -0.40 -6.34 9.00
N LEU A 5 -0.26 -6.98 7.84
CA LEU A 5 -0.09 -8.44 7.76
C LEU A 5 1.23 -8.90 8.36
N SER A 6 2.32 -8.15 8.14
CA SER A 6 3.61 -8.42 8.76
C SER A 6 3.54 -8.31 10.28
N TRP A 7 2.85 -7.29 10.82
CA TRP A 7 2.67 -7.16 12.26
C TRP A 7 1.88 -8.33 12.85
N ILE A 8 0.78 -8.74 12.21
CA ILE A 8 -0.02 -9.88 12.65
C ILE A 8 0.81 -11.17 12.65
N ALA A 9 1.59 -11.42 11.59
CA ALA A 9 2.46 -12.58 11.52
C ALA A 9 3.51 -12.59 12.66
N VAL A 10 4.14 -11.45 12.95
CA VAL A 10 5.09 -11.32 14.06
C VAL A 10 4.41 -11.53 15.41
N ALA A 11 3.20 -10.99 15.60
CA ALA A 11 2.42 -11.17 16.82
C ALA A 11 2.06 -12.65 17.04
N LEU A 12 1.67 -13.38 15.99
CA LEU A 12 1.40 -14.82 16.02
C LEU A 12 2.64 -15.65 16.29
N LEU A 13 3.79 -15.31 15.70
CA LEU A 13 5.05 -16.01 15.96
C LEU A 13 5.54 -15.82 17.40
N ARG A 14 5.29 -14.65 18.01
CA ARG A 14 5.56 -14.42 19.44
C ARG A 14 4.65 -15.24 20.35
N GLY A 15 3.42 -15.56 19.93
CA GLY A 15 2.49 -16.41 20.68
C GLY A 15 1.82 -15.77 21.89
N VAL A 16 2.42 -14.76 22.53
CA VAL A 16 1.93 -14.16 23.79
C VAL A 16 0.49 -13.61 23.71
N TYR A 17 0.12 -12.99 22.59
CA TYR A 17 -1.23 -12.45 22.39
C TYR A 17 -2.24 -13.57 22.12
N PHE A 18 -1.82 -14.58 21.36
CA PHE A 18 -2.65 -15.74 21.04
C PHE A 18 -2.90 -16.60 22.28
N GLU A 19 -1.89 -16.80 23.12
CA GLU A 19 -1.99 -17.47 24.42
C GLU A 19 -3.05 -16.81 25.31
N CYS A 20 -2.99 -15.50 25.49
CA CYS A 20 -3.96 -14.77 26.31
C CYS A 20 -5.37 -14.80 25.71
N SER A 21 -5.49 -14.69 24.38
CA SER A 21 -6.80 -14.73 23.71
C SER A 21 -7.44 -16.11 23.78
N MET A 22 -6.65 -17.17 23.60
CA MET A 22 -7.19 -18.53 23.47
C MET A 22 -7.50 -19.17 24.82
N THR A 23 -6.78 -18.78 25.88
CA THR A 23 -7.09 -19.19 27.26
C THR A 23 -8.35 -18.53 27.80
N GLY A 24 -8.64 -17.28 27.41
CA GLY A 24 -9.87 -16.57 27.74
C GLY A 24 -11.09 -16.91 26.87
N ALA A 25 -10.88 -17.54 25.71
CA ALA A 25 -11.98 -17.89 24.80
C ALA A 25 -12.67 -19.20 25.22
N ASN A 26 -13.99 -19.16 25.41
CA ASN A 26 -14.77 -20.34 25.81
C ASN A 26 -15.17 -21.23 24.62
N PHE A 27 -14.18 -21.64 23.81
CA PHE A 27 -14.40 -22.60 22.73
C PHE A 27 -14.33 -24.02 23.29
N THR A 28 -15.49 -24.63 23.55
CA THR A 28 -15.61 -25.98 24.13
C THR A 28 -14.86 -27.05 23.34
N LEU A 29 -14.89 -26.96 22.01
CA LEU A 29 -14.21 -27.88 21.10
C LEU A 29 -12.69 -27.76 21.22
N PHE A 30 -12.16 -26.54 21.18
CA PHE A 30 -10.74 -26.26 21.36
C PHE A 30 -10.25 -26.70 22.75
N ARG A 31 -11.04 -26.40 23.79
CA ARG A 31 -10.74 -26.79 25.17
C ARG A 31 -10.69 -28.30 25.35
N SER A 32 -11.58 -29.04 24.68
CA SER A 32 -11.56 -30.51 24.71
C SER A 32 -10.36 -31.12 23.97
N HIS A 33 -9.89 -30.49 22.89
CA HIS A 33 -8.72 -30.92 22.13
C HIS A 33 -7.41 -30.62 22.89
N LEU A 34 -7.35 -29.45 23.54
CA LEU A 34 -6.18 -28.98 24.28
C LEU A 34 -6.02 -29.70 25.64
N CYS A 35 -7.13 -29.88 26.37
CA CYS A 35 -7.13 -30.48 27.70
C CYS A 35 -7.43 -31.99 27.61
N SER A 36 -6.37 -32.79 27.47
CA SER A 36 -6.44 -34.26 27.64
C SER A 36 -6.76 -34.64 29.09
N GLU A 37 -7.17 -35.89 29.36
CA GLU A 37 -7.46 -36.40 30.72
C GLU A 37 -6.28 -36.24 31.70
N LYS A 38 -5.08 -36.06 31.16
CA LYS A 38 -3.83 -35.80 31.90
C LYS A 38 -3.80 -34.41 32.59
N PHE A 39 -4.69 -33.49 32.22
CA PHE A 39 -4.68 -32.09 32.69
C PHE A 39 -6.05 -31.71 33.28
N PRO A 40 -6.36 -32.11 34.53
CA PRO A 40 -7.67 -31.88 35.12
C PRO A 40 -7.97 -30.39 35.37
N HIS A 41 -6.96 -29.58 35.69
CA HIS A 41 -7.13 -28.14 35.96
C HIS A 41 -7.29 -27.32 34.68
N CYS A 42 -6.83 -27.84 33.55
CA CYS A 42 -7.03 -27.25 32.23
C CYS A 42 -8.53 -27.10 31.88
N ARG A 43 -9.41 -28.01 32.32
CA ARG A 43 -10.85 -27.94 32.02
C ARG A 43 -11.65 -26.93 32.82
N THR A 44 -11.17 -26.50 33.99
CA THR A 44 -11.86 -25.52 34.84
C THR A 44 -11.20 -24.15 34.82
N ASP A 45 -9.86 -24.08 34.86
CA ASP A 45 -9.11 -22.85 35.15
C ASP A 45 -8.19 -22.38 34.00
N LEU A 46 -8.47 -22.73 32.75
CA LEU A 46 -7.64 -22.40 31.57
C LEU A 46 -7.32 -20.91 31.44
N ASP A 47 -8.27 -20.04 31.79
CA ASP A 47 -8.17 -18.58 31.80
C ASP A 47 -7.09 -18.06 32.76
N LYS A 48 -6.75 -18.84 33.79
CA LYS A 48 -5.77 -18.50 34.83
C LYS A 48 -4.35 -19.01 34.51
N PHE A 49 -4.16 -19.72 33.40
CA PHE A 49 -2.85 -20.26 33.02
C PHE A 49 -1.82 -19.17 32.67
N PRO A 50 -2.17 -18.08 31.97
CA PRO A 50 -1.22 -17.01 31.65
C PRO A 50 -0.80 -16.16 32.86
N CYS A 51 -1.54 -16.21 33.97
CA CYS A 51 -1.34 -15.33 35.14
C CYS A 51 -0.50 -16.00 36.22
N GLU A 52 0.54 -15.34 36.73
CA GLU A 52 1.36 -15.84 37.85
C GLU A 52 0.56 -15.95 39.17
N GLY A 53 0.87 -16.94 40.02
CA GLY A 53 0.29 -17.06 41.37
C GLY A 53 -0.99 -17.91 41.50
N THR A 54 -1.30 -18.76 40.52
CA THR A 54 -2.53 -19.58 40.51
C THR A 54 -2.27 -21.00 41.06
N PRO A 55 -3.29 -21.69 41.63
CA PRO A 55 -3.12 -23.00 42.29
C PRO A 55 -2.80 -24.16 41.33
N VAL A 56 -2.62 -23.87 40.03
CA VAL A 56 -2.32 -24.86 38.99
C VAL A 56 -0.83 -25.24 39.02
N PRO A 57 -0.49 -26.54 38.94
CA PRO A 57 0.90 -26.99 38.84
C PRO A 57 1.66 -26.32 37.70
N GLN A 58 2.87 -25.83 37.98
CA GLN A 58 3.69 -25.12 36.99
C GLN A 58 4.01 -25.98 35.75
N SER A 59 4.19 -27.29 35.93
CA SER A 59 4.43 -28.24 34.84
C SER A 59 3.25 -28.39 33.88
N GLU A 60 2.02 -28.44 34.41
CA GLU A 60 0.78 -28.50 33.62
C GLU A 60 0.58 -27.20 32.85
N ARG A 61 0.81 -26.06 33.50
CA ARG A 61 0.73 -24.74 32.89
C ARG A 61 1.67 -24.57 31.70
N VAL A 62 2.96 -24.88 31.89
CA VAL A 62 3.98 -24.73 30.85
C VAL A 62 3.70 -25.68 29.68
N ALA A 63 3.25 -26.91 29.95
CA ALA A 63 2.92 -27.87 28.90
C ALA A 63 1.74 -27.40 28.03
N VAL A 64 0.65 -26.92 28.65
CA VAL A 64 -0.54 -26.44 27.93
C VAL A 64 -0.23 -25.16 27.15
N LEU A 65 0.46 -24.19 27.76
CA LEU A 65 0.87 -22.96 27.08
C LEU A 65 1.83 -23.22 25.91
N ALA A 66 2.72 -24.22 26.03
CA ALA A 66 3.60 -24.61 24.94
C ALA A 66 2.83 -25.15 23.72
N ILE A 67 1.73 -25.89 23.94
CA ILE A 67 0.87 -26.36 22.84
C ILE A 67 0.18 -25.17 22.16
N ILE A 68 -0.42 -24.26 22.92
CA ILE A 68 -1.07 -23.05 22.37
C ILE A 68 -0.06 -22.19 21.59
N ARG A 69 1.15 -22.03 22.13
CA ARG A 69 2.24 -21.29 21.47
C ARG A 69 2.65 -21.97 20.17
N ALA A 70 2.75 -23.30 20.14
CA ALA A 70 3.08 -24.04 18.93
C ALA A 70 2.00 -23.86 17.85
N GLU A 71 0.72 -23.93 18.20
CA GLU A 71 -0.38 -23.66 17.26
C GLU A 71 -0.34 -22.23 16.72
N SER A 72 -0.07 -21.23 17.59
CA SER A 72 0.12 -19.84 17.17
C SER A 72 1.24 -19.68 16.15
N GLN A 73 2.37 -20.36 16.36
CA GLN A 73 3.51 -20.33 15.44
C GLN A 73 3.18 -20.99 14.10
N VAL A 74 2.49 -22.14 14.12
CA VAL A 74 2.02 -22.82 12.91
C VAL A 74 1.08 -21.91 12.11
N LEU A 75 0.12 -21.26 12.76
CA LEU A 75 -0.77 -20.28 12.12
C LEU A 75 0.00 -19.09 11.55
N GLY A 76 1.00 -18.57 12.27
CA GLY A 76 1.90 -17.52 11.80
C GLY A 76 2.64 -17.91 10.52
N TRP A 77 3.20 -19.12 10.46
CA TRP A 77 3.87 -19.63 9.26
C TRP A 77 2.93 -19.89 8.10
N ILE A 78 1.73 -20.41 8.35
CA ILE A 78 0.70 -20.59 7.32
C ILE A 78 0.29 -19.24 6.74
N LEU A 79 0.10 -18.22 7.58
CA LEU A 79 -0.23 -16.87 7.12
C LEU A 79 0.87 -16.30 6.21
N ILE A 80 2.14 -16.42 6.62
CA ILE A 80 3.28 -15.97 5.81
C ILE A 80 3.31 -16.69 4.47
N GLY A 81 3.23 -18.03 4.49
CA GLY A 81 3.23 -18.84 3.27
C GLY A 81 2.07 -18.52 2.33
N SER A 82 0.88 -18.30 2.88
CA SER A 82 -0.31 -17.90 2.13
C SER A 82 -0.13 -16.54 1.45
N VAL A 83 0.36 -15.52 2.18
CA VAL A 83 0.60 -14.19 1.62
C VAL A 83 1.67 -14.22 0.53
N MET A 84 2.75 -14.97 0.72
CA MET A 84 3.80 -15.15 -0.29
C MET A 84 3.24 -15.80 -1.56
N THR A 85 2.48 -16.88 -1.40
CA THR A 85 1.88 -17.63 -2.52
C THR A 85 0.88 -16.76 -3.28
N PHE A 86 0.01 -16.05 -2.56
CA PHE A 86 -0.97 -15.14 -3.16
C PHE A 86 -0.30 -13.99 -3.92
N THR A 87 0.73 -13.38 -3.34
CA THR A 87 1.50 -12.31 -4.00
C THR A 87 2.20 -12.82 -5.26
N PHE A 88 2.77 -14.03 -5.19
CA PHE A 88 3.37 -14.69 -6.35
C PHE A 88 2.34 -14.94 -7.45
N LEU A 89 1.19 -15.53 -7.13
CA LEU A 89 0.10 -15.78 -8.08
C LEU A 89 -0.40 -14.48 -8.72
N LEU A 90 -0.67 -13.45 -7.92
CA LEU A 90 -1.08 -12.13 -8.43
C LEU A 90 -0.03 -11.54 -9.38
N THR A 91 1.25 -11.66 -9.03
CA THR A 91 2.34 -11.17 -9.88
C THR A 91 2.40 -11.96 -11.18
N CYS A 92 2.31 -13.29 -11.14
CA CYS A 92 2.28 -14.14 -12.32
C CYS A 92 1.10 -13.80 -13.22
N VAL A 93 -0.12 -13.69 -12.67
CA VAL A 93 -1.32 -13.29 -13.41
C VAL A 93 -1.13 -11.91 -14.03
N ALA A 94 -0.72 -10.90 -13.25
CA ALA A 94 -0.49 -9.55 -13.77
C ALA A 94 0.55 -9.51 -14.90
N ARG A 95 1.58 -10.37 -14.85
CA ARG A 95 2.59 -10.49 -15.91
C ARG A 95 2.11 -11.27 -17.13
N CYS A 96 1.39 -12.37 -16.94
CA CYS A 96 0.87 -13.22 -18.02
C CYS A 96 -0.26 -12.53 -18.80
N TYR A 97 -1.07 -11.71 -18.15
CA TYR A 97 -2.15 -10.94 -18.78
C TYR A 97 -1.69 -9.55 -19.25
N SER A 98 -0.43 -9.16 -19.03
CA SER A 98 0.07 -7.86 -19.49
C SER A 98 0.24 -7.87 -21.01
N PRO A 99 -0.50 -7.04 -21.76
CA PRO A 99 -0.37 -6.95 -23.22
C PRO A 99 0.91 -6.23 -23.66
N ILE A 100 1.66 -5.64 -22.74
CA ILE A 100 2.84 -4.81 -22.99
C ILE A 100 4.14 -5.62 -22.81
N SER A 101 5.09 -5.43 -23.73
CA SER A 101 6.43 -6.03 -23.62
C SER A 101 7.13 -5.63 -22.31
N TYR A 102 7.82 -6.57 -21.67
CA TYR A 102 8.57 -6.33 -20.42
C TYR A 102 9.52 -5.12 -20.53
N MET A 103 10.20 -4.97 -21.67
CA MET A 103 11.14 -3.86 -21.90
C MET A 103 10.43 -2.51 -22.00
N GLN A 104 9.27 -2.45 -22.66
CA GLN A 104 8.45 -1.24 -22.74
C GLN A 104 7.93 -0.84 -21.36
N LEU A 105 7.49 -1.80 -20.55
CA LEU A 105 7.05 -1.53 -19.18
C LEU A 105 8.21 -1.02 -18.31
N LYS A 106 9.42 -1.58 -18.47
CA LYS A 106 10.62 -1.10 -17.77
C LYS A 106 10.96 0.34 -18.17
N PHE A 107 10.95 0.64 -19.47
CA PHE A 107 11.16 2.00 -19.96
C PHE A 107 10.13 2.98 -19.38
N TRP A 108 8.86 2.60 -19.39
CA TRP A 108 7.78 3.42 -18.84
C TRP A 108 7.97 3.72 -17.36
N ARG A 109 8.31 2.72 -16.53
CA ARG A 109 8.61 2.96 -15.10
C ARG A 109 9.74 3.99 -14.93
N MET A 110 10.82 3.83 -15.69
CA MET A 110 11.95 4.76 -15.65
C MET A 110 11.55 6.17 -16.12
N TYR A 111 10.75 6.27 -17.19
CA TYR A 111 10.23 7.54 -17.69
C TYR A 111 9.40 8.27 -16.63
N THR A 112 8.44 7.56 -16.01
CA THR A 112 7.54 8.14 -15.00
C THR A 112 8.30 8.61 -13.77
N GLN A 113 9.28 7.83 -13.32
CA GLN A 113 10.13 8.21 -12.21
C GLN A 113 10.91 9.50 -12.53
N LYS A 114 11.56 9.56 -13.70
CA LYS A 114 12.31 10.75 -14.12
C LYS A 114 11.41 11.96 -14.36
N GLU A 115 10.23 11.76 -14.92
CA GLU A 115 9.24 12.82 -15.08
C GLU A 115 8.85 13.43 -13.72
N SER A 116 8.59 12.60 -12.70
CA SER A 116 8.29 13.08 -11.34
C SER A 116 9.47 13.85 -10.72
N GLU A 117 10.69 13.30 -10.79
CA GLU A 117 11.90 13.96 -10.27
C GLU A 117 12.13 15.34 -10.92
N PHE A 118 11.95 15.44 -12.24
CA PHE A 118 12.07 16.70 -12.96
C PHE A 118 10.93 17.67 -12.65
N LEU A 119 9.70 17.17 -12.51
CA LEU A 119 8.55 17.99 -12.17
C LEU A 119 8.71 18.63 -10.79
N ASP A 120 9.16 17.86 -9.79
CA ASP A 120 9.39 18.36 -8.43
C ASP A 120 10.49 19.44 -8.41
N SER A 121 11.62 19.16 -9.07
CA SER A 121 12.74 20.12 -9.17
C SER A 121 12.33 21.41 -9.90
N TYR A 122 11.62 21.30 -11.02
CA TYR A 122 11.16 22.46 -11.77
C TYR A 122 10.12 23.28 -10.99
N THR A 123 9.17 22.60 -10.34
CA THR A 123 8.12 23.26 -9.53
C THR A 123 8.73 24.00 -8.34
N ALA A 124 9.72 23.41 -7.67
CA ALA A 124 10.44 24.07 -6.57
C ALA A 124 11.16 25.35 -7.05
N GLN A 125 11.90 25.27 -8.15
CA GLN A 125 12.60 26.43 -8.73
C GLN A 125 11.63 27.53 -9.21
N HIS A 126 10.51 27.14 -9.83
CA HIS A 126 9.48 28.08 -10.28
C HIS A 126 8.80 28.78 -9.11
N ALA A 127 8.49 28.03 -8.03
CA ALA A 127 7.93 28.56 -6.81
C ALA A 127 8.89 29.54 -6.11
N GLU A 128 10.18 29.23 -6.04
CA GLU A 128 11.21 30.12 -5.47
C GLU A 128 11.28 31.45 -6.23
N LYS A 129 11.35 31.40 -7.57
CA LYS A 129 11.36 32.60 -8.42
C LYS A 129 10.10 33.45 -8.23
N LEU A 130 8.93 32.81 -8.19
CA LEU A 130 7.66 33.50 -7.98
C LEU A 130 7.59 34.17 -6.59
N ALA A 131 8.05 33.47 -5.55
CA ALA A 131 8.11 34.01 -4.19
C ALA A 131 9.07 35.20 -4.09
N LYS A 132 10.27 35.09 -4.67
CA LYS A 132 11.26 36.17 -4.71
C LYS A 132 10.72 37.41 -5.42
N ARG A 133 10.10 37.23 -6.60
CA ARG A 133 9.45 38.33 -7.35
C ARG A 133 8.40 39.04 -6.51
N ASN A 134 7.53 38.28 -5.83
CA ASN A 134 6.47 38.85 -5.00
C ASN A 134 7.01 39.60 -3.78
N MET A 135 8.05 39.06 -3.11
CA MET A 135 8.72 39.74 -2.00
C MET A 135 9.35 41.06 -2.46
N THR A 136 10.10 41.06 -3.56
CA THR A 136 10.73 42.28 -4.10
C THR A 136 9.68 43.34 -4.46
N SER A 137 8.64 42.95 -5.19
CA SER A 137 7.53 43.85 -5.57
C SER A 137 6.78 44.41 -4.35
N PHE A 138 6.62 43.62 -3.28
CA PHE A 138 5.99 44.06 -2.03
C PHE A 138 6.84 45.08 -1.27
N PHE A 139 8.13 44.83 -1.08
CA PHE A 139 9.02 45.73 -0.33
C PHE A 139 9.41 46.99 -1.11
N GLU A 140 9.49 46.93 -2.43
CA GLU A 140 9.78 48.09 -3.29
C GLU A 140 8.50 48.85 -3.69
N LEU A 141 7.31 48.38 -3.30
CA LEU A 141 6.00 48.95 -3.65
C LEU A 141 5.80 49.12 -5.17
N THR A 142 6.41 48.25 -5.97
CA THR A 142 6.32 48.25 -7.44
C THR A 142 5.30 47.24 -7.93
N LYS A 143 4.74 47.42 -9.14
CA LYS A 143 3.85 46.42 -9.73
C LYS A 143 4.65 45.17 -10.14
N PRO A 144 4.14 43.95 -9.88
CA PRO A 144 4.85 42.72 -10.20
C PRO A 144 4.94 42.49 -11.72
N THR A 145 6.10 42.05 -12.19
CA THR A 145 6.32 41.67 -13.60
C THR A 145 5.51 40.41 -13.95
N PRO A 146 4.83 40.34 -15.11
CA PRO A 146 4.03 39.16 -15.46
C PRO A 146 4.91 37.92 -15.54
N MET A 147 4.51 36.86 -14.83
CA MET A 147 5.18 35.56 -14.82
C MET A 147 4.13 34.52 -15.14
N ASN A 148 4.32 33.81 -16.25
CA ASN A 148 3.38 32.80 -16.71
C ASN A 148 3.46 31.59 -15.78
N SER A 149 2.29 31.15 -15.31
CA SER A 149 2.12 29.90 -14.57
C SER A 149 0.94 29.15 -15.16
N PRO A 150 0.97 27.81 -15.21
CA PRO A 150 -0.12 27.06 -15.80
C PRO A 150 -1.46 27.37 -15.09
N PRO A 151 -2.57 27.51 -15.84
CA PRO A 151 -3.88 27.77 -15.26
C PRO A 151 -4.36 26.58 -14.43
N ARG A 152 -5.27 26.80 -13.48
CA ARG A 152 -5.85 25.73 -12.62
C ARG A 152 -6.37 24.54 -13.43
N GLN A 153 -7.01 24.79 -14.57
CA GLN A 153 -7.55 23.74 -15.44
C GLN A 153 -6.46 22.81 -16.01
N ALA A 154 -5.25 23.33 -16.26
CA ALA A 154 -4.13 22.52 -16.70
C ALA A 154 -3.67 21.58 -15.57
N TRP A 155 -3.55 22.11 -14.34
CA TRP A 155 -3.21 21.33 -13.15
C TRP A 155 -4.22 20.21 -12.88
N GLU A 156 -5.52 20.51 -12.95
CA GLU A 156 -6.59 19.49 -12.77
C GLU A 156 -6.53 18.39 -13.84
N LYS A 157 -6.23 18.74 -15.09
CA LYS A 157 -6.12 17.77 -16.19
C LYS A 157 -4.94 16.82 -15.99
N ILE A 158 -3.76 17.34 -15.64
CA ILE A 158 -2.56 16.49 -15.44
C ILE A 158 -2.63 15.65 -14.16
N SER A 159 -3.43 16.06 -13.17
CA SER A 159 -3.66 15.30 -11.93
C SER A 159 -4.76 14.23 -12.03
N SER A 160 -5.41 14.09 -13.18
CA SER A 160 -6.46 13.08 -13.36
C SER A 160 -5.90 11.65 -13.25
N PHE A 161 -6.76 10.64 -13.08
CA PHE A 161 -6.30 9.25 -13.08
C PHE A 161 -5.91 8.82 -14.49
N TYR A 162 -4.71 8.25 -14.63
CA TYR A 162 -4.25 7.72 -15.92
C TYR A 162 -5.07 6.48 -16.27
N LYS A 163 -5.93 6.59 -17.29
CA LYS A 163 -6.65 5.46 -17.85
C LYS A 163 -5.88 4.94 -19.04
N PHE A 164 -5.26 3.76 -18.88
CA PHE A 164 -4.69 3.05 -20.01
C PHE A 164 -5.82 2.61 -20.95
N ARG A 165 -5.87 3.19 -22.17
CA ARG A 165 -6.80 2.81 -23.24
C ARG A 165 -6.00 2.54 -24.52
N SER A 166 -6.54 1.63 -25.31
CA SER A 166 -5.99 0.84 -26.42
C SER A 166 -5.31 1.55 -27.62
N MET A 167 -4.68 2.72 -27.47
CA MET A 167 -3.92 3.39 -28.54
C MET A 167 -2.66 4.13 -28.01
N ASP A 168 -1.76 3.38 -27.37
CA ASP A 168 -0.30 3.26 -27.61
C ASP A 168 0.60 4.44 -27.99
N GLN A 169 0.43 5.67 -27.48
CA GLN A 169 1.44 6.74 -27.75
C GLN A 169 1.93 7.56 -26.55
N TYR A 170 1.28 7.51 -25.39
CA TYR A 170 1.61 8.42 -24.29
C TYR A 170 1.94 7.70 -22.97
N TYR A 171 3.12 7.98 -22.44
CA TYR A 171 3.66 7.41 -21.19
C TYR A 171 3.12 8.08 -19.91
N SER A 172 2.54 9.27 -19.99
CA SER A 172 1.95 9.96 -18.84
C SER A 172 0.80 10.87 -19.27
N ILE A 173 0.02 11.36 -18.30
CA ILE A 173 -1.04 12.34 -18.58
C ILE A 173 -0.43 13.69 -18.93
N LEU A 174 0.70 14.04 -18.34
CA LEU A 174 1.44 15.25 -18.67
C LEU A 174 1.95 15.19 -20.12
N HIS A 175 2.56 14.07 -20.52
CA HIS A 175 2.96 13.82 -21.91
C HIS A 175 1.75 13.90 -22.85
N LYS A 176 0.63 13.25 -22.51
CA LYS A 176 -0.60 13.34 -23.29
C LYS A 176 -1.10 14.79 -23.39
N TYR A 177 -1.10 15.54 -22.28
CA TYR A 177 -1.57 16.91 -22.23
C TYR A 177 -0.75 17.82 -23.13
N VAL A 178 0.58 17.72 -23.06
CA VAL A 178 1.50 18.52 -23.89
C VAL A 178 1.35 18.18 -25.38
N CYS A 179 1.16 16.91 -25.74
CA CYS A 179 1.03 16.52 -27.14
C CYS A 179 -0.36 16.74 -27.75
N THR A 180 -1.42 16.86 -26.93
CA THR A 180 -2.80 17.00 -27.43
C THR A 180 -3.39 18.39 -27.24
N CYS A 181 -2.80 19.24 -26.40
CA CYS A 181 -3.26 20.63 -26.27
C CYS A 181 -2.60 21.50 -27.35
N GLU A 182 -3.40 21.95 -28.31
CA GLU A 182 -3.01 22.96 -29.30
C GLU A 182 -2.81 24.34 -28.66
N ASP A 183 -3.44 24.60 -27.51
CA ASP A 183 -3.39 25.89 -26.80
C ASP A 183 -3.20 25.70 -25.28
N LEU A 184 -1.97 25.90 -24.81
CA LEU A 184 -1.56 25.69 -23.40
C LEU A 184 -2.06 26.80 -22.46
N GLU A 185 -2.36 27.99 -23.00
CA GLU A 185 -2.81 29.15 -22.23
C GLU A 185 -4.34 29.18 -22.07
N ASN A 186 -5.08 28.57 -23.00
CA ASN A 186 -6.54 28.54 -22.96
C ASN A 186 -7.08 27.17 -23.41
N PRO A 187 -7.13 26.18 -22.49
CA PRO A 187 -7.42 24.80 -22.86
C PRO A 187 -8.93 24.61 -23.11
N VAL A 188 -9.42 25.10 -24.24
CA VAL A 188 -10.82 24.96 -24.66
C VAL A 188 -11.20 23.48 -24.66
N ALA A 189 -12.23 23.15 -23.90
CA ALA A 189 -12.81 21.83 -23.88
C ALA A 189 -13.40 21.54 -25.26
N ARG A 190 -12.73 20.74 -26.09
CA ARG A 190 -13.45 20.06 -27.19
C ARG A 190 -14.53 19.18 -26.54
N PRO A 191 -15.79 19.26 -26.97
CA PRO A 191 -16.80 18.31 -26.53
C PRO A 191 -16.34 16.92 -26.97
N SER A 192 -16.11 16.06 -25.99
CA SER A 192 -15.81 14.65 -26.19
C SER A 192 -16.86 14.07 -27.14
N VAL A 193 -16.40 13.60 -28.30
CA VAL A 193 -17.19 12.68 -29.11
C VAL A 193 -17.43 11.44 -28.26
N ARG A 194 -18.69 11.29 -27.81
CA ARG A 194 -19.49 10.09 -27.52
C ARG A 194 -18.81 8.78 -27.94
N SER A 195 -18.85 7.65 -27.26
CA SER A 195 -19.45 7.11 -26.02
C SER A 195 -18.76 5.75 -25.83
N GLU A 196 -18.59 5.27 -24.59
CA GLU A 196 -19.06 3.94 -24.17
C GLU A 196 -18.57 3.64 -22.75
N ASN A 197 -19.58 3.37 -21.91
CA ASN A 197 -19.45 2.78 -20.59
C ASN A 197 -18.71 1.46 -20.72
N ASP A 198 -17.52 1.35 -20.13
CA ASP A 198 -17.06 0.06 -19.67
C ASP A 198 -16.22 0.22 -18.41
N PHE A 199 -16.72 -0.41 -17.34
CA PHE A 199 -16.13 -0.42 -16.01
C PHE A 199 -15.09 -1.55 -15.95
N SER A 200 -13.91 -1.29 -16.45
CA SER A 200 -12.75 -2.15 -16.19
C SER A 200 -11.52 -1.27 -16.00
N ASN A 201 -11.26 -0.94 -14.74
CA ASN A 201 -10.01 -0.31 -14.32
C ASN A 201 -8.93 -1.41 -14.27
N PRO A 202 -7.92 -1.45 -15.16
CA PRO A 202 -6.70 -2.17 -14.83
C PRO A 202 -6.00 -1.41 -13.70
N ALA A 203 -5.74 -2.10 -12.60
CA ALA A 203 -4.98 -1.57 -11.48
C ALA A 203 -3.59 -1.12 -12.00
N ALA A 204 -3.43 0.18 -12.21
CA ALA A 204 -2.15 0.77 -12.50
C ALA A 204 -1.24 0.53 -11.29
N LEU A 205 -0.22 -0.29 -11.54
CA LEU A 205 0.90 -0.56 -10.66
C LEU A 205 1.61 0.75 -10.30
N ALA A 206 1.23 1.37 -9.18
CA ALA A 206 2.10 2.21 -8.33
C ALA A 206 1.29 2.83 -7.18
N PHE A 207 0.83 2.00 -6.24
CA PHE A 207 0.78 2.41 -4.84
C PHE A 207 1.43 1.28 -4.06
N VAL A 208 2.53 1.60 -3.38
CA VAL A 208 3.41 0.72 -2.59
C VAL A 208 4.62 0.17 -3.35
N ASP A 209 5.62 1.02 -3.55
CA ASP A 209 7.01 0.64 -3.26
C ASP A 209 7.84 1.87 -2.83
N GLU A 210 7.41 2.52 -1.74
CA GLU A 210 8.28 3.37 -0.91
C GLU A 210 8.73 2.53 0.30
N GLY A 211 9.24 1.33 0.00
CA GLY A 211 9.98 0.50 0.93
C GLY A 211 11.45 0.58 0.58
N LYS A 212 12.11 1.70 0.93
CA LYS A 212 13.58 1.73 1.00
C LYS A 212 14.03 0.67 2.01
N LEU A 213 14.26 -0.56 1.53
CA LEU A 213 15.20 -1.48 2.15
C LEU A 213 16.59 -0.95 1.81
N VAL A 214 17.07 -0.05 2.66
CA VAL A 214 18.49 0.21 2.80
C VAL A 214 19.07 -1.06 3.43
N LEU A 215 19.88 -1.76 2.66
CA LEU A 215 20.83 -2.75 3.14
C LEU A 215 22.20 -2.38 2.58
#